data_AF-A0A916ADL3-F1
#
_entry.id   AF-A0A916ADL3-F1
#
_cell.length_a   1.000
_cell.length_b   1.000
_cell.length_c   1.000
_cell.angle_alpha   90.00
_cell.angle_beta   90.00
_cell.angle_gamma   90.00
#
_symmetry.space_group_name_H-M   'P 1'
#
loop_
_entity.id
_entity.type
_entity.pdbx_description
1 polymer ?
#
loop_
_entity_poly.entity_id
_entity_poly.type
_entity_poly.pdbx_seq_one_letter_code
_entity_poly.pdbx_strand_id
1 'polypeptide(L)'
;MTKRPEIKPWTWLMRWWQPPPARPAVPVSDRQRAQDLIRAVDAGGIPLNPARVNDIARRLGLEVSRHARVDETIARIRAALKR
;
A
#
# COMPACT_ATOMS: atom_id res chain seq x y z
N MET A 1 23.51 -42.45 29.99
CA MET A 1 24.36 -42.07 28.84
C MET A 1 23.60 -41.09 27.96
N THR A 2 23.70 -39.79 28.24
CA THR A 2 22.92 -38.73 27.57
C THR A 2 23.51 -38.47 26.18
N LYS A 3 22.77 -38.79 25.11
CA LYS A 3 23.20 -38.46 23.74
C LYS A 3 23.13 -36.94 23.54
N ARG A 4 24.29 -36.31 23.31
CA ARG A 4 24.36 -34.92 22.83
C ARG A 4 23.89 -34.90 21.37
N PRO A 5 23.00 -33.98 20.97
CA PRO A 5 22.61 -33.85 19.58
C PRO A 5 23.81 -33.34 18.76
N GLU A 6 24.18 -34.13 17.75
CA GLU A 6 25.23 -33.81 16.80
C GLU A 6 24.74 -32.70 15.85
N ILE A 7 25.25 -31.49 16.02
CA ILE A 7 24.91 -30.35 15.17
C ILE A 7 25.80 -30.41 13.94
N LYS A 8 25.19 -30.69 12.79
CA LYS A 8 25.93 -31.05 11.58
C LYS A 8 26.53 -29.79 10.92
N PRO A 9 27.84 -29.77 10.59
CA PRO A 9 28.59 -28.54 10.27
C PRO A 9 28.07 -27.82 9.01
N TRP A 10 27.49 -28.58 8.09
CA TRP A 10 26.88 -28.07 6.86
C TRP A 10 25.62 -27.23 7.09
N THR A 11 24.96 -27.33 8.26
CA THR A 11 23.84 -26.44 8.62
C THR A 11 24.27 -24.98 8.81
N TRP A 12 25.55 -24.74 9.12
CA TRP A 12 26.10 -23.38 9.18
C TRP A 12 26.32 -22.79 7.78
N LEU A 13 26.88 -23.59 6.88
CA LEU A 13 27.17 -23.13 5.51
C LEU A 13 25.89 -22.75 4.75
N MET A 14 24.80 -23.49 4.95
CA MET A 14 23.49 -23.18 4.35
C MET A 14 22.83 -21.90 4.91
N ARG A 15 23.24 -21.43 6.10
CA ARG A 15 22.74 -20.16 6.68
C ARG A 15 23.34 -18.95 5.96
N TRP A 16 24.53 -19.06 5.38
CA TRP A 16 25.22 -17.97 4.68
C TRP A 16 24.64 -17.59 3.32
N TRP A 17 23.78 -18.43 2.74
CA TRP A 17 23.09 -18.12 1.49
C TRP A 17 21.62 -17.75 1.66
N GLN A 18 21.13 -17.60 2.89
CA GLN A 18 19.77 -17.16 3.11
C GLN A 18 19.69 -15.63 2.93
N PRO A 19 18.94 -15.12 1.94
CA PRO A 19 18.65 -13.70 1.89
C PRO A 19 17.92 -13.31 3.18
N PRO A 20 18.14 -12.10 3.70
CA PRO A 20 17.43 -11.64 4.89
C PRO A 20 15.92 -11.77 4.65
N PRO A 21 15.13 -12.20 5.66
CA PRO A 21 13.70 -12.30 5.51
C PRO A 21 13.15 -10.94 5.06
N ALA A 22 12.43 -10.92 3.94
CA ALA A 22 11.79 -9.71 3.44
C ALA A 22 10.89 -9.18 4.57
N ARG A 23 11.15 -7.94 5.02
CA ARG A 23 10.28 -7.29 6.00
C ARG A 23 8.89 -7.21 5.36
N PRO A 24 7.83 -7.70 6.01
CA PRO A 24 6.49 -7.56 5.45
C PRO A 24 6.22 -6.07 5.25
N ALA A 25 5.95 -5.68 4.00
CA ALA A 25 5.57 -4.31 3.69
C ALA A 25 4.23 -4.04 4.39
N VAL A 26 4.21 -3.07 5.31
CA VAL A 26 2.97 -2.66 5.96
C VAL A 26 2.04 -2.14 4.85
N PRO A 27 0.84 -2.71 4.67
CA PRO A 27 -0.06 -2.25 3.63
C PRO A 27 -0.43 -0.79 3.89
N VAL A 28 -0.28 0.05 2.86
CA VAL A 28 -0.62 1.47 2.94
C VAL A 28 -2.12 1.61 3.21
N SER A 29 -2.48 2.36 4.26
CA SER A 29 -3.88 2.58 4.61
C SER A 29 -4.61 3.33 3.49
N ASP A 30 -5.92 3.11 3.36
CA ASP A 30 -6.70 3.78 2.32
C ASP A 30 -6.71 5.31 2.48
N ARG A 31 -6.64 5.79 3.73
CA ARG A 31 -6.47 7.21 4.04
C ARG A 31 -5.13 7.75 3.54
N GLN A 32 -4.03 7.00 3.72
CA GLN A 32 -2.71 7.42 3.22
C GLN A 32 -2.69 7.42 1.68
N ARG A 33 -3.26 6.40 1.03
CA ARG A 33 -3.39 6.35 -0.45
C ARG A 33 -4.13 7.57 -0.98
N ALA A 34 -5.19 7.99 -0.30
CA ALA A 34 -5.94 9.19 -0.66
C ALA A 34 -5.14 10.48 -0.47
N GLN A 35 -4.39 10.59 0.63
CA GLN A 35 -3.49 11.73 0.86
C GLN A 35 -2.40 11.83 -0.20
N ASP A 36 -1.78 10.70 -0.55
CA ASP A 36 -0.75 10.65 -1.59
C ASP A 36 -1.31 11.06 -2.96
N LEU A 37 -2.53 10.61 -3.29
CA LEU A 37 -3.24 11.03 -4.49
C LEU A 37 -3.47 12.55 -4.51
N ILE A 38 -4.02 13.12 -3.44
CA ILE A 38 -4.30 14.56 -3.38
C ILE A 38 -2.99 15.36 -3.45
N ARG A 39 -1.95 14.94 -2.74
CA ARG A 39 -0.62 15.58 -2.79
C ARG A 39 -0.04 15.57 -4.20
N ALA A 40 -0.16 14.46 -4.92
CA ALA A 40 0.32 14.37 -6.29
C ALA A 40 -0.45 15.30 -7.23
N VAL A 41 -1.79 15.39 -7.07
CA VAL A 41 -2.63 16.31 -7.85
C VAL A 41 -2.31 17.77 -7.53
N ASP A 42 -2.15 18.12 -6.26
CA ASP A 42 -1.80 19.47 -5.82
C ASP A 42 -0.40 19.90 -6.31
N ALA A 43 0.50 18.94 -6.55
CA ALA A 43 1.78 19.17 -7.19
C ALA A 43 1.70 19.29 -8.73
N GLY A 44 0.50 19.27 -9.31
CA GLY A 44 0.27 19.35 -10.77
C GLY A 44 0.21 18.00 -11.48
N GLY A 45 0.21 16.88 -10.75
CA GLY A 45 0.07 15.54 -11.32
C GLY A 45 -1.34 15.27 -11.83
N ILE A 46 -1.45 14.61 -12.99
CA ILE A 46 -2.75 14.24 -13.59
C ILE A 46 -2.99 12.73 -13.39
N PRO A 47 -4.10 12.32 -12.74
CA PRO A 47 -4.41 10.91 -12.58
C PRO A 47 -4.72 10.25 -13.93
N LEU A 48 -3.84 9.35 -14.37
CA LEU A 48 -4.00 8.66 -15.65
C LEU A 48 -5.09 7.57 -15.64
N ASN A 49 -5.54 7.14 -14.46
CA ASN A 49 -6.53 6.08 -14.30
C ASN A 49 -7.71 6.55 -13.43
N PRO A 50 -8.83 6.97 -14.06
CA PRO A 50 -10.06 7.36 -13.36
C PRO A 50 -10.63 6.26 -12.46
N ALA A 51 -10.54 4.99 -12.88
CA ALA A 51 -11.05 3.87 -12.10
C ALA A 51 -10.28 3.70 -10.79
N ARG A 52 -8.97 3.97 -10.79
CA ARG A 52 -8.14 3.96 -9.57
C ARG A 52 -8.51 5.08 -8.61
N VAL A 53 -8.83 6.27 -9.13
CA VAL A 53 -9.33 7.39 -8.31
C VAL A 53 -10.67 7.02 -7.66
N ASN A 54 -11.57 6.41 -8.42
CA ASN A 54 -12.87 5.97 -7.92
C ASN A 54 -12.75 4.82 -6.89
N ASP A 55 -11.82 3.88 -7.07
CA ASP A 55 -11.51 2.84 -6.06
C ASP A 55 -11.08 3.45 -4.73
N ILE A 56 -10.16 4.43 -4.76
CA ILE A 56 -9.70 5.12 -3.56
C ILE A 56 -10.87 5.83 -2.86
N ALA A 57 -11.73 6.51 -3.61
CA ALA A 57 -12.92 7.15 -3.05
C ALA A 57 -13.86 6.13 -2.37
N ARG A 58 -14.16 5.01 -3.02
CA ARG A 58 -15.03 3.96 -2.43
C ARG A 58 -14.41 3.35 -1.18
N ARG A 59 -13.10 3.13 -1.16
CA ARG A 59 -12.38 2.62 0.01
C ARG A 59 -12.36 3.62 1.17
N LEU A 60 -12.51 4.92 0.90
CA LEU A 60 -12.75 5.95 1.91
C LEU A 60 -14.23 6.02 2.38
N GLY A 61 -15.11 5.16 1.87
CA GLY A 61 -16.54 5.17 2.18
C GLY A 61 -17.34 6.21 1.40
N LEU A 62 -16.80 6.73 0.30
CA LEU A 62 -17.51 7.66 -0.57
C LEU A 62 -18.24 6.91 -1.69
N GLU A 63 -19.52 7.21 -1.86
CA GLU A 63 -20.31 6.72 -2.98
C GLU A 63 -19.94 7.49 -4.26
N VAL A 64 -19.42 6.78 -5.26
CA VAL A 64 -19.04 7.35 -6.57
C VAL A 64 -19.43 6.47 -7.74
N SER A 65 -20.06 7.10 -8.74
CA SER A 65 -20.40 6.45 -10.00
C SER A 65 -19.14 5.96 -10.72
N ARG A 66 -19.27 4.85 -11.47
CA ARG A 66 -18.21 4.36 -12.37
C ARG A 66 -17.81 5.38 -13.44
N HIS A 67 -18.72 6.29 -13.80
CA HIS A 67 -18.51 7.35 -14.78
C HIS A 67 -18.38 8.74 -14.12
N ALA A 68 -18.11 8.80 -12.81
CA ALA A 68 -17.87 10.07 -12.13
C ALA A 68 -16.69 10.81 -12.78
N ARG A 69 -16.83 12.13 -12.92
CA ARG A 69 -15.74 12.98 -13.41
C ARG A 69 -14.59 12.96 -12.41
N VAL A 70 -13.36 12.82 -12.89
CA VAL A 70 -12.16 12.70 -12.02
C VAL A 70 -12.04 13.89 -11.07
N ASP A 71 -12.12 15.13 -11.58
CA ASP A 71 -12.08 16.35 -10.75
C ASP A 71 -13.11 16.35 -9.63
N GLU A 72 -14.34 15.90 -9.92
CA GLU A 72 -15.42 15.83 -8.94
C GLU A 72 -15.11 14.80 -7.85
N THR A 73 -14.59 13.63 -8.24
CA THR A 73 -14.14 12.62 -7.28
C THR A 73 -12.95 13.12 -6.44
N ILE A 74 -11.99 13.82 -7.04
CA ILE A 74 -10.85 14.42 -6.33
C ILE A 74 -11.36 15.45 -5.30
N ALA A 75 -12.31 16.31 -5.67
CA ALA A 75 -12.90 17.27 -4.76
C ALA A 75 -13.61 16.59 -3.57
N ARG A 76 -14.34 15.49 -3.80
CA ARG A 76 -14.96 14.69 -2.74
C ARG A 76 -13.94 14.06 -1.81
N ILE A 77 -12.87 13.47 -2.34
CA ILE A 77 -11.77 12.91 -1.54
C ILE A 77 -11.14 14.00 -0.66
N ARG A 78 -10.85 15.18 -1.23
CA ARG A 78 -10.30 16.32 -0.49
C ARG A 78 -11.23 16.75 0.66
N ALA A 79 -12.53 16.79 0.43
CA ALA A 79 -13.50 17.11 1.46
C ALA A 79 -13.56 16.03 2.57
N ALA A 80 -13.48 14.75 2.21
CA ALA A 80 -13.50 13.65 3.17
C ALA A 80 -12.27 13.63 4.08
N LEU A 81 -11.09 13.96 3.54
CA LEU A 81 -9.85 14.04 4.32
C LEU A 81 -9.81 15.19 5.33
N LYS A 82 -10.66 16.21 5.17
CA LYS A 82 -10.77 17.36 6.08
C LYS A 82 -11.73 17.12 7.26
N ARG A 83 -12.47 16.02 7.23
CA ARG A 83 -13.37 15.60 8.31
C ARG A 83 -12.62 14.83 9.38
#